data_AF-A0A0G2HVL1-F1
#
_entry.id   AF-A0A0G2HVL1-F1
#
_cell.length_a   1.000
_cell.length_b   1.000
_cell.length_c   1.000
_cell.angle_alpha   90.00
_cell.angle_beta   90.00
_cell.angle_gamma   90.00
#
_symmetry.space_group_name_H-M   'P 1'
#
loop_
_entity.id
_entity.type
_entity.pdbx_description
1 polymer ?
#
loop_
_entity_poly.entity_id
_entity_poly.type
_entity_poly.pdbx_seq_one_letter_code
_entity_poly.pdbx_strand_id
1 'polypeptide(L)'
;MSTAKIYDIEALITGSKYIKQLIPAIVNIVYHKLLQYDITARAFETRSTSYEGPVDPSLTENSPQIANSGLLKIMHRKMFLRAYLNKLCSDPSTMEFWYYLDKVGMMHVGRGREHPLHVEYVHIGACLGFIQDTLTEALLSHPRIKMDRKIALVKALNKVIWIQNDLFAKWYVRDGDEFREEMEVHQYEKEGYLDGHKVLDDIEEDRSEGSGSSNGGPRSPATPKTCPFSGIPIRAKGEASPPKAGKQSPEGEETPVA
;
A
#
# COMPACT_ATOMS: atom_id res chain seq x y z
N MET A 1 18.57 -5.46 26.17
CA MET A 1 17.62 -5.69 25.06
C MET A 1 16.15 -5.43 25.44
N SER A 2 15.69 -5.78 26.65
CA SER A 2 14.28 -5.59 27.07
C SER A 2 13.78 -4.13 27.06
N THR A 3 14.63 -3.15 27.41
CA THR A 3 14.25 -1.73 27.45
C THR A 3 14.07 -1.12 26.07
N ALA A 4 14.90 -1.51 25.09
CA ALA A 4 14.78 -1.03 23.71
C ALA A 4 13.42 -1.41 23.08
N LYS A 5 12.93 -2.63 23.36
CA LYS A 5 11.63 -3.12 22.91
C LYS A 5 10.47 -2.27 23.45
N ILE A 6 10.53 -1.84 24.71
CA ILE A 6 9.49 -1.01 25.34
C ILE A 6 9.46 0.40 24.70
N TYR A 7 10.61 1.01 24.48
CA TYR A 7 10.68 2.35 23.86
C TYR A 7 10.19 2.37 22.42
N ASP A 8 10.46 1.32 21.63
CA ASP A 8 9.95 1.24 20.26
C ASP A 8 8.42 1.12 20.22
N ILE A 9 7.85 0.29 21.12
CA ILE A 9 6.39 0.12 21.25
C ILE A 9 5.74 1.44 21.65
N GLU A 10 6.28 2.12 22.67
CA GLU A 10 5.76 3.42 23.12
C GLU A 10 5.83 4.48 22.01
N ALA A 11 6.94 4.53 21.27
CA ALA A 11 7.11 5.44 20.15
C ALA A 11 6.04 5.20 19.07
N LEU A 12 5.75 3.94 18.73
CA LEU A 12 4.71 3.59 17.76
C LEU A 12 3.32 3.94 18.27
N ILE A 13 2.97 3.59 19.50
CA ILE A 13 1.65 3.88 20.09
C ILE A 13 1.40 5.40 20.09
N THR A 14 2.35 6.18 20.61
CA THR A 14 2.22 7.64 20.73
C THR A 14 2.33 8.36 19.38
N GLY A 15 3.09 7.80 18.44
CA GLY A 15 3.30 8.33 17.09
C GLY A 15 2.24 7.94 16.07
N SER A 16 1.47 6.86 16.33
CA SER A 16 0.51 6.26 15.40
C SER A 16 -0.48 7.26 14.81
N LYS A 17 -0.97 8.22 15.61
CA LYS A 17 -1.91 9.25 15.15
C LYS A 17 -1.38 10.11 14.01
N TYR A 18 -0.07 10.39 13.99
CA TYR A 18 0.55 11.19 12.93
C TYR A 18 0.65 10.39 11.65
N ILE A 19 1.03 9.11 11.74
CA ILE A 19 1.10 8.21 10.59
C ILE A 19 -0.30 7.99 10.00
N LYS A 20 -1.30 7.73 10.85
CA LYS A 20 -2.70 7.48 10.43
C LYS A 20 -3.29 8.63 9.61
N GLN A 21 -2.93 9.88 9.91
CA GLN A 21 -3.35 11.05 9.13
C GLN A 21 -2.73 11.08 7.72
N LEU A 22 -1.54 10.48 7.55
CA LEU A 22 -0.82 10.45 6.28
C LEU A 22 -1.23 9.26 5.39
N ILE A 23 -1.78 8.19 5.98
CA ILE A 23 -2.17 6.95 5.26
C ILE A 23 -2.93 7.21 3.96
N PRO A 24 -3.97 8.07 3.88
CA PRO A 24 -4.72 8.27 2.64
C PRO A 24 -3.82 8.73 1.48
N ALA A 25 -2.88 9.64 1.75
CA ALA A 25 -1.94 10.14 0.75
C ALA A 25 -0.90 9.07 0.39
N ILE A 26 -0.36 8.37 1.38
CA ILE A 26 0.63 7.31 1.18
C ILE A 26 0.07 6.18 0.32
N VAL A 27 -1.17 5.75 0.56
CA VAL A 27 -1.83 4.72 -0.26
C VAL A 27 -1.90 5.16 -1.73
N ASN A 28 -2.25 6.41 -2.02
CA ASN A 28 -2.28 6.90 -3.40
C ASN A 28 -0.88 6.91 -4.03
N ILE A 29 0.14 7.38 -3.30
CA ILE A 29 1.53 7.38 -3.77
C ILE A 29 2.00 5.95 -4.11
N VAL A 30 1.72 4.99 -3.23
CA VAL A 30 2.06 3.58 -3.44
C VAL A 30 1.35 2.99 -4.65
N TYR A 31 0.05 3.25 -4.81
CA TYR A 31 -0.70 2.73 -5.97
C TYR A 31 -0.27 3.36 -7.28
N HIS A 32 -0.01 4.67 -7.29
CA HIS A 32 0.55 5.34 -8.46
C HIS A 32 1.89 4.69 -8.85
N LYS A 33 2.75 4.39 -7.86
CA LYS A 33 4.03 3.72 -8.10
C LYS A 33 3.87 2.29 -8.62
N LEU A 34 2.95 1.50 -8.05
CA LEU A 34 2.69 0.12 -8.46
C LEU A 34 2.06 0.03 -9.87
N LEU A 35 1.25 1.00 -10.27
CA LEU A 35 0.66 1.04 -11.61
C LEU A 35 1.63 1.61 -12.67
N GLN A 36 2.73 2.23 -12.26
CA GLN A 36 3.74 2.76 -13.17
C GLN A 36 4.58 1.67 -13.87
N TYR A 37 4.68 0.47 -13.28
CA TYR A 37 5.48 -0.63 -13.84
C TYR A 37 4.57 -1.78 -14.26
N ASP A 38 4.76 -2.27 -15.49
CA ASP A 38 3.93 -3.33 -16.09
C ASP A 38 3.90 -4.59 -15.21
N ILE A 39 5.04 -4.99 -14.65
CA ILE A 39 5.17 -6.20 -13.84
C ILE A 39 4.33 -6.14 -12.56
N THR A 40 4.24 -4.97 -11.91
CA THR A 40 3.43 -4.79 -10.71
C THR A 40 1.97 -4.50 -11.04
N ALA A 41 1.70 -3.74 -12.13
CA ALA A 41 0.35 -3.47 -12.61
C ALA A 41 -0.38 -4.77 -13.00
N ARG A 42 0.32 -5.72 -13.62
CA ARG A 42 -0.21 -7.02 -14.04
C ARG A 42 -0.86 -7.82 -12.92
N ALA A 43 -0.31 -7.76 -11.70
CA ALA A 43 -0.86 -8.47 -10.54
C ALA A 43 -2.25 -7.97 -10.12
N PHE A 44 -2.65 -6.77 -10.56
CA PHE A 44 -3.98 -6.21 -10.31
C PHE A 44 -5.05 -6.83 -11.22
N GLU A 45 -4.68 -7.26 -12.41
CA GLU A 45 -5.58 -7.90 -13.37
C GLU A 45 -5.61 -9.41 -13.23
N THR A 46 -4.41 -9.99 -13.28
CA THR A 46 -4.21 -11.44 -13.46
C THR A 46 -4.08 -12.16 -12.13
N ARG A 47 -3.95 -11.41 -11.03
CA ARG A 47 -3.61 -11.92 -9.68
C ARG A 47 -2.27 -12.67 -9.65
N SER A 48 -1.42 -12.47 -10.66
CA SER A 48 -0.06 -12.98 -10.65
C SER A 48 0.91 -11.98 -11.26
N THR A 49 2.06 -11.77 -10.65
CA THR A 49 3.18 -11.04 -11.26
C THR A 49 3.92 -11.86 -12.32
N SER A 50 3.82 -13.20 -12.27
CA SER A 50 4.47 -14.13 -13.21
C SER A 50 3.60 -14.53 -14.41
N TYR A 51 2.36 -14.03 -14.52
CA TYR A 51 1.49 -14.36 -15.65
C TYR A 51 2.07 -13.81 -16.95
N GLU A 52 2.15 -14.62 -18.02
CA GLU A 52 2.75 -14.21 -19.31
C GLU A 52 1.71 -13.95 -20.43
N GLY A 53 0.41 -14.05 -20.15
CA GLY A 53 -0.63 -13.80 -21.14
C GLY A 53 -0.95 -12.31 -21.37
N PRO A 54 -1.94 -11.99 -22.23
CA PRO A 54 -2.31 -10.61 -22.54
C PRO A 54 -2.77 -9.83 -21.30
N VAL A 55 -2.29 -8.60 -21.17
CA VAL A 55 -2.60 -7.63 -20.09
C VAL A 55 -3.17 -6.38 -20.74
N ASP A 56 -4.16 -5.74 -20.13
CA ASP A 56 -4.74 -4.51 -20.68
C ASP A 56 -3.74 -3.34 -20.51
N PRO A 57 -3.25 -2.72 -21.60
CA PRO A 57 -2.29 -1.64 -21.52
C PRO A 57 -2.91 -0.32 -21.00
N SER A 58 -4.22 -0.25 -20.80
CA SER A 58 -4.93 0.98 -20.43
C SER A 58 -5.10 1.19 -18.92
N LEU A 59 -4.48 0.36 -18.08
CA LEU A 59 -4.52 0.52 -16.63
C LEU A 59 -3.77 1.76 -16.15
N THR A 60 -4.53 2.82 -15.86
CA THR A 60 -4.00 4.02 -15.19
C THR A 60 -4.94 4.46 -14.07
N GLU A 61 -4.42 5.20 -13.10
CA GLU A 61 -5.21 5.71 -11.96
C GLU A 61 -6.40 6.60 -12.38
N ASN A 62 -6.36 7.17 -13.60
CA ASN A 62 -7.35 8.12 -14.14
C ASN A 62 -8.03 7.64 -15.44
N SER A 63 -7.97 6.34 -15.78
CA SER A 63 -8.47 5.84 -17.07
C SER A 63 -10.00 6.04 -17.22
N PRO A 64 -10.48 6.82 -18.21
CA PRO A 64 -11.90 7.09 -18.37
C PRO A 64 -12.56 6.00 -19.24
N GLN A 65 -12.97 4.88 -18.61
CA GLN A 65 -13.96 3.87 -19.05
C GLN A 65 -13.83 2.67 -18.07
N ILE A 66 -14.71 2.44 -17.08
CA ILE A 66 -16.16 2.25 -17.14
C ILE A 66 -16.56 1.09 -18.09
N ALA A 67 -16.17 -0.13 -17.71
CA ALA A 67 -16.88 -1.36 -18.03
C ALA A 67 -16.64 -2.42 -16.92
N ASN A 68 -17.11 -2.10 -15.71
CA ASN A 68 -17.61 -3.05 -14.70
C ASN A 68 -16.69 -4.07 -14.01
N SER A 69 -15.34 -4.02 -14.08
CA SER A 69 -14.53 -4.83 -13.14
C SER A 69 -13.21 -4.22 -12.64
N GLY A 70 -12.50 -3.41 -13.43
CA GLY A 70 -11.17 -2.91 -13.06
C GLY A 70 -11.14 -1.87 -11.92
N LEU A 71 -12.02 -0.86 -11.97
CA LEU A 71 -12.06 0.22 -10.97
C LEU A 71 -12.46 -0.30 -9.58
N LEU A 72 -13.48 -1.16 -9.52
CA LEU A 72 -13.91 -1.80 -8.27
C LEU A 72 -12.76 -2.62 -7.66
N LYS A 73 -12.00 -3.35 -8.49
CA LYS A 73 -10.83 -4.13 -8.04
C LYS A 73 -9.72 -3.24 -7.47
N ILE A 74 -9.39 -2.13 -8.12
CA ILE A 74 -8.32 -1.22 -7.64
C ILE A 74 -8.77 -0.50 -6.36
N MET A 75 -10.00 0.04 -6.32
CA MET A 75 -10.53 0.70 -5.13
C MET A 75 -10.62 -0.26 -3.94
N HIS A 76 -11.09 -1.49 -4.16
CA HIS A 76 -11.12 -2.54 -3.15
C HIS A 76 -9.72 -2.85 -2.64
N ARG A 77 -8.73 -3.01 -3.52
CA ARG A 77 -7.34 -3.25 -3.10
C ARG A 77 -6.73 -2.03 -2.37
N LYS A 78 -7.02 -0.79 -2.79
CA LYS A 78 -6.62 0.43 -2.06
C LYS A 78 -7.16 0.45 -0.64
N MET A 79 -8.40 0.00 -0.44
CA MET A 79 -9.00 -0.16 0.88
C MET A 79 -8.23 -1.19 1.73
N PHE A 80 -7.82 -2.32 1.16
CA PHE A 80 -6.96 -3.30 1.85
C PHE A 80 -5.61 -2.72 2.26
N LEU A 81 -4.90 -2.03 1.37
CA LEU A 81 -3.62 -1.40 1.73
C LEU A 81 -3.81 -0.36 2.84
N ARG A 82 -4.89 0.42 2.77
CA ARG A 82 -5.26 1.37 3.83
C ARG A 82 -5.48 0.66 5.17
N ALA A 83 -6.25 -0.42 5.19
CA ALA A 83 -6.51 -1.20 6.40
C ALA A 83 -5.21 -1.80 6.96
N TYR A 84 -4.37 -2.37 6.09
CA TYR A 84 -3.07 -2.91 6.45
C TYR A 84 -2.15 -1.83 7.05
N LEU A 85 -2.02 -0.63 6.44
CA LEU A 85 -1.21 0.46 6.99
C LEU A 85 -1.76 0.96 8.33
N ASN A 86 -3.09 0.92 8.52
CA ASN A 86 -3.69 1.23 9.82
C ASN A 86 -3.34 0.16 10.86
N LYS A 87 -3.36 -1.13 10.48
CA LYS A 87 -2.96 -2.23 11.36
C LYS A 87 -1.48 -2.14 11.71
N LEU A 88 -0.61 -1.76 10.78
CA LEU A 88 0.83 -1.52 11.03
C LEU A 88 1.07 -0.43 12.09
N CYS A 89 0.11 0.49 12.25
CA CYS A 89 0.11 1.54 13.27
C CYS A 89 -0.67 1.18 14.55
N SER A 90 -1.12 -0.07 14.69
CA SER A 90 -1.75 -0.59 15.90
C SER A 90 -0.70 -1.12 16.89
N ASP A 91 -1.14 -1.59 18.06
CA ASP A 91 -0.24 -2.02 19.13
C ASP A 91 0.52 -3.32 18.79
N PRO A 92 1.85 -3.27 18.59
CA PRO A 92 2.65 -4.45 18.28
C PRO A 92 3.00 -5.30 19.51
N SER A 93 2.49 -4.95 20.70
CA SER A 93 2.65 -5.76 21.92
C SER A 93 1.76 -7.01 21.93
N THR A 94 0.73 -7.06 21.08
CA THR A 94 -0.23 -8.16 21.02
C THR A 94 0.17 -9.20 19.97
N MET A 95 -0.11 -10.48 20.22
CA MET A 95 0.14 -11.54 19.23
C MET A 95 -0.78 -11.42 18.01
N GLU A 96 -2.00 -10.91 18.18
CA GLU A 96 -2.96 -10.68 17.10
C GLU A 96 -2.40 -9.78 16.00
N PHE A 97 -1.61 -8.76 16.38
CA PHE A 97 -0.89 -7.91 15.43
C PHE A 97 0.03 -8.72 14.52
N TRP A 98 0.84 -9.59 15.11
CA TRP A 98 1.82 -10.41 14.37
C TRP A 98 1.15 -11.50 13.54
N TYR A 99 0.08 -12.13 14.05
CA TYR A 99 -0.70 -13.11 13.29
C TYR A 99 -1.35 -12.50 12.06
N TYR A 100 -1.87 -11.26 12.17
CA TYR A 100 -2.38 -10.56 11.00
C TYR A 100 -1.29 -10.35 9.95
N LEU A 101 -0.11 -9.86 10.35
CA LEU A 101 1.00 -9.64 9.41
C LEU A 101 1.44 -10.95 8.74
N ASP A 102 1.55 -12.03 9.50
CA ASP A 102 1.87 -13.36 8.96
C ASP A 102 0.82 -13.83 7.93
N LYS A 103 -0.48 -13.63 8.23
CA LYS A 103 -1.58 -13.93 7.32
C LYS A 103 -1.48 -13.14 6.01
N VAL A 104 -1.07 -11.87 6.06
CA VAL A 104 -0.85 -11.09 4.83
C VAL A 104 0.27 -11.71 3.98
N GLY A 105 1.36 -12.19 4.59
CA GLY A 105 2.41 -12.93 3.88
C GLY A 105 1.87 -14.17 3.16
N MET A 106 1.09 -14.98 3.88
CA MET A 106 0.41 -16.18 3.34
C MET A 106 -0.50 -15.86 2.12
N MET A 107 -1.22 -14.74 2.18
CA MET A 107 -2.13 -14.33 1.11
C MET A 107 -1.42 -13.99 -0.21
N HIS A 108 -0.15 -13.59 -0.16
CA HIS A 108 0.62 -13.24 -1.38
C HIS A 108 1.26 -14.47 -2.06
N VAL A 109 1.24 -15.64 -1.41
CA VAL A 109 1.62 -16.94 -2.01
C VAL A 109 0.41 -17.76 -2.45
N GLY A 110 -0.77 -17.15 -2.55
CA GLY A 110 -1.99 -17.78 -3.04
C GLY A 110 -2.70 -18.68 -2.04
N ARG A 111 -2.33 -18.61 -0.75
CA ARG A 111 -2.96 -19.36 0.34
C ARG A 111 -3.91 -18.46 1.14
N GLY A 112 -4.90 -19.06 1.81
CA GLY A 112 -5.82 -18.31 2.69
C GLY A 112 -6.77 -17.34 1.97
N ARG A 113 -6.99 -17.52 0.66
CA ARG A 113 -7.95 -16.75 -0.16
C ARG A 113 -8.74 -17.70 -1.05
N GLU A 114 -9.99 -17.33 -1.35
CA GLU A 114 -10.80 -18.02 -2.36
C GLU A 114 -10.20 -17.86 -3.77
N HIS A 115 -9.67 -16.66 -4.05
CA HIS A 115 -9.01 -16.34 -5.31
C HIS A 115 -7.51 -16.16 -5.09
N PRO A 116 -6.67 -17.12 -5.54
CA PRO A 116 -5.23 -17.06 -5.33
C PRO A 116 -4.60 -15.79 -5.90
N LEU A 117 -3.64 -15.25 -5.16
CA LEU A 117 -2.78 -14.13 -5.54
C LEU A 117 -1.33 -14.61 -5.42
N HIS A 118 -0.55 -14.50 -6.49
CA HIS A 118 0.87 -14.82 -6.49
C HIS A 118 1.69 -13.57 -6.78
N VAL A 119 2.56 -13.18 -5.84
CA VAL A 119 3.48 -12.05 -6.01
C VAL A 119 4.88 -12.54 -5.69
N GLU A 120 5.86 -12.44 -6.58
CA GLU A 120 7.22 -12.87 -6.22
C GLU A 120 7.77 -11.99 -5.09
N TYR A 121 8.53 -12.63 -4.20
CA TYR A 121 9.07 -11.99 -3.01
C TYR A 121 9.92 -10.75 -3.31
N VAL A 122 10.63 -10.72 -4.44
CA VAL A 122 11.41 -9.55 -4.88
C VAL A 122 10.54 -8.30 -5.04
N HIS A 123 9.32 -8.45 -5.58
CA HIS A 123 8.38 -7.34 -5.76
C HIS A 123 7.80 -6.88 -4.42
N ILE A 124 7.56 -7.82 -3.50
CA ILE A 124 7.16 -7.51 -2.13
C ILE A 124 8.24 -6.70 -1.42
N GLY A 125 9.49 -7.16 -1.43
CA GLY A 125 10.61 -6.46 -0.78
C GLY A 125 10.80 -5.05 -1.34
N ALA A 126 10.72 -4.89 -2.66
CA ALA A 126 10.79 -3.58 -3.31
C ALA A 126 9.62 -2.65 -2.88
N CYS A 127 8.40 -3.17 -2.80
CA CYS A 127 7.23 -2.41 -2.35
C CYS A 127 7.32 -2.01 -0.87
N LEU A 128 7.75 -2.92 0.00
CA LEU A 128 7.97 -2.64 1.43
C LEU A 128 9.05 -1.57 1.62
N GLY A 129 10.14 -1.64 0.86
CA GLY A 129 11.18 -0.61 0.85
C GLY A 129 10.64 0.77 0.43
N PHE A 130 9.82 0.81 -0.63
CA PHE A 130 9.19 2.05 -1.08
C PHE A 130 8.19 2.64 -0.06
N ILE A 131 7.41 1.78 0.59
CA ILE A 131 6.50 2.18 1.69
C ILE A 131 7.30 2.75 2.86
N GLN A 132 8.38 2.09 3.26
CA GLN A 132 9.26 2.54 4.35
C GLN A 132 9.87 3.91 4.04
N ASP A 133 10.37 4.11 2.83
CA ASP A 133 10.96 5.37 2.38
C ASP A 133 9.92 6.51 2.41
N THR A 134 8.75 6.28 1.81
CA THR A 134 7.64 7.25 1.78
C THR A 134 7.18 7.63 3.19
N LEU A 135 7.05 6.65 4.09
CA LEU A 135 6.69 6.89 5.49
C LEU A 135 7.77 7.71 6.22
N THR A 136 9.04 7.39 5.97
CA THR A 136 10.19 8.08 6.57
C THR A 136 10.23 9.53 6.13
N GLU A 137 10.13 9.80 4.84
CA GLU A 137 10.10 11.17 4.30
C GLU A 137 8.94 11.99 4.88
N ALA A 138 7.74 11.41 4.89
CA ALA A 138 6.55 12.09 5.41
C ALA A 138 6.66 12.41 6.91
N LEU A 139 7.23 11.49 7.70
CA LEU A 139 7.47 11.70 9.13
C LEU A 139 8.56 12.74 9.40
N LEU A 140 9.68 12.68 8.68
CA LEU A 140 10.78 13.62 8.83
C LEU A 140 10.38 15.03 8.39
N SER A 141 9.47 15.15 7.41
CA SER A 141 8.93 16.43 6.93
C SER A 141 7.84 17.01 7.84
N HIS A 142 7.33 16.27 8.82
CA HIS A 142 6.21 16.73 9.64
C HIS A 142 6.59 17.96 10.50
N PRO A 143 5.90 19.10 10.39
CA PRO A 143 6.37 20.37 10.95
C PRO A 143 6.28 20.45 12.49
N ARG A 144 5.39 19.68 13.13
CA ARG A 144 5.08 19.79 14.56
C ARG A 144 5.66 18.70 15.45
N ILE A 145 6.37 17.71 14.90
CA ILE A 145 6.97 16.62 15.69
C ILE A 145 8.42 16.98 15.97
N LYS A 146 8.84 16.91 17.24
CA LYS A 146 10.23 17.13 17.64
C LYS A 146 11.14 16.09 17.01
N MET A 147 12.38 16.45 16.69
CA MET A 147 13.33 15.58 15.99
C MET A 147 13.55 14.24 16.72
N ASP A 148 13.74 14.25 18.04
CA ASP A 148 13.94 13.01 18.81
C ASP A 148 12.76 12.02 18.67
N ARG A 149 11.54 12.55 18.63
CA ARG A 149 10.32 11.74 18.42
C ARG A 149 10.24 11.22 16.99
N LYS A 150 10.64 12.01 15.99
CA LYS A 150 10.74 11.55 14.60
C LYS A 150 11.73 10.39 14.48
N ILE A 151 12.91 10.54 15.07
CA ILE A 151 13.95 9.50 15.07
C ILE A 151 13.45 8.22 15.74
N ALA A 152 12.84 8.34 16.93
CA ALA A 152 12.30 7.18 17.64
C ALA A 152 11.22 6.46 16.82
N LEU A 153 10.30 7.22 16.22
CA LEU A 153 9.21 6.66 15.42
C LEU A 153 9.70 5.98 14.14
N VAL A 154 10.63 6.61 13.41
CA VAL A 154 11.26 6.02 12.21
C VAL A 154 12.00 4.72 12.57
N LYS A 155 12.78 4.71 13.66
CA LYS A 155 13.48 3.50 14.10
C LYS A 155 12.51 2.37 14.45
N ALA A 156 11.43 2.69 15.17
CA ALA A 156 10.44 1.71 15.57
C ALA A 156 9.66 1.15 14.36
N LEU A 157 9.25 2.02 13.44
CA LEU A 157 8.55 1.63 12.21
C LEU A 157 9.42 0.75 11.31
N ASN A 158 10.70 1.11 11.14
CA ASN A 158 11.65 0.29 10.38
C ASN A 158 11.76 -1.12 10.98
N LYS A 159 11.90 -1.25 12.30
CA LYS A 159 11.96 -2.57 12.95
C LYS A 159 10.71 -3.40 12.67
N VAL A 160 9.52 -2.80 12.73
CA VAL A 160 8.26 -3.49 12.43
C VAL A 160 8.22 -3.95 10.98
N ILE A 161 8.58 -3.10 10.02
CA ILE A 161 8.61 -3.45 8.59
C ILE A 161 9.60 -4.59 8.32
N TRP A 162 10.76 -4.59 8.98
CA TRP A 162 11.74 -5.67 8.87
C TRP A 162 11.21 -6.99 9.44
N ILE A 163 10.62 -6.98 10.64
CA ILE A 163 10.01 -8.19 11.21
C ILE A 163 8.89 -8.72 10.31
N GLN A 164 8.07 -7.82 9.77
CA GLN A 164 7.03 -8.20 8.83
C GLN A 164 7.62 -8.82 7.56
N ASN A 165 8.70 -8.24 7.02
CA ASN A 165 9.36 -8.77 5.85
C ASN A 165 9.84 -10.20 6.07
N ASP A 166 10.34 -10.52 7.27
CA ASP A 166 10.74 -11.87 7.67
C ASP A 166 9.51 -12.80 7.78
N LEU A 167 8.41 -12.33 8.37
CA LEU A 167 7.14 -13.08 8.40
C LEU A 167 6.63 -13.38 6.99
N PHE A 168 6.80 -12.46 6.05
CA PHE A 168 6.44 -12.71 4.66
C PHE A 168 7.40 -13.72 4.04
N ALA A 169 8.71 -13.57 4.26
CA ALA A 169 9.74 -14.47 3.76
C ALA A 169 9.49 -15.93 4.15
N LYS A 170 8.98 -16.19 5.36
CA LYS A 170 8.58 -17.52 5.84
C LYS A 170 7.70 -18.29 4.84
N TRP A 171 6.87 -17.59 4.06
CA TRP A 171 5.97 -18.21 3.10
C TRP A 171 6.59 -18.43 1.71
N TYR A 172 7.73 -17.79 1.42
CA TYR A 172 8.44 -17.88 0.14
C TYR A 172 9.69 -18.76 0.21
N VAL A 173 10.37 -18.74 1.36
CA VAL A 173 11.60 -19.47 1.58
C VAL A 173 11.25 -20.94 1.81
N ARG A 174 11.98 -21.82 1.13
CA ARG A 174 11.83 -23.28 1.22
C ARG A 174 12.89 -23.91 2.12
N ASP A 175 13.66 -23.10 2.84
CA ASP A 175 14.67 -23.59 3.78
C ASP A 175 13.97 -24.39 4.88
N GLY A 176 14.36 -25.66 5.03
CA GLY A 176 13.71 -26.59 5.94
C GLY A 176 12.43 -27.24 5.41
N ASP A 177 12.05 -27.05 4.13
CA ASP A 177 10.95 -27.80 3.49
C ASP A 177 11.19 -29.33 3.54
N GLU A 178 12.45 -29.74 3.63
CA GLU A 178 12.88 -31.13 3.87
C GLU A 178 12.41 -31.71 5.22
N PHE A 179 11.96 -30.87 6.16
CA PHE A 179 11.37 -31.27 7.45
C PHE A 179 9.84 -31.08 7.50
N ARG A 180 9.21 -30.67 6.40
CA ARG A 180 7.81 -30.20 6.39
C ARG A 180 6.76 -31.31 6.49
N GLU A 181 7.14 -32.57 6.27
CA GLU A 181 6.27 -33.73 6.47
C GLU A 181 5.85 -33.90 7.95
N GLU A 182 6.52 -33.21 8.89
CA GLU A 182 6.23 -33.25 10.33
C GLU A 182 5.30 -32.11 10.80
N MET A 183 4.98 -31.11 9.96
CA MET A 183 4.21 -29.92 10.38
C MET A 183 2.77 -29.92 9.84
N GLU A 184 1.80 -29.91 10.75
CA GLU A 184 0.37 -30.15 10.54
C GLU A 184 -0.37 -29.18 9.56
N VAL A 185 -1.41 -29.74 8.92
CA VAL A 185 -2.27 -29.13 7.89
C VAL A 185 -3.15 -28.02 8.48
N HIS A 186 -2.97 -26.77 8.03
CA HIS A 186 -3.79 -25.63 8.47
C HIS A 186 -5.13 -25.58 7.73
N GLN A 187 -6.23 -25.44 8.47
CA GLN A 187 -7.60 -25.31 7.93
C GLN A 187 -7.85 -23.90 7.37
N TYR A 188 -8.63 -23.82 6.28
CA TYR A 188 -8.99 -22.57 5.62
C TYR A 188 -9.96 -21.74 6.47
N GLU A 189 -9.73 -20.43 6.55
CA GLU A 189 -10.60 -19.49 7.26
C GLU A 189 -10.98 -18.28 6.38
N LYS A 190 -12.23 -17.78 6.53
CA LYS A 190 -12.81 -16.68 5.75
C LYS A 190 -12.03 -15.36 5.94
N GLU A 191 -11.89 -14.57 4.88
CA GLU A 191 -11.24 -13.25 4.94
C GLU A 191 -11.94 -12.33 5.96
N GLY A 192 -11.16 -11.63 6.79
CA GLY A 192 -11.66 -10.79 7.89
C GLY A 192 -11.86 -11.52 9.22
N TYR A 193 -11.56 -12.82 9.29
CA TYR A 193 -11.60 -13.63 10.51
C TYR A 193 -10.21 -14.16 10.91
N LEU A 194 -9.99 -14.42 12.19
CA LEU A 194 -8.83 -15.09 12.79
C LEU A 194 -9.33 -16.05 13.87
N ASP A 195 -9.05 -17.36 13.74
CA ASP A 195 -9.48 -18.41 14.68
C ASP A 195 -11.00 -18.42 14.99
N GLY A 196 -11.83 -18.08 14.00
CA GLY A 196 -13.28 -17.97 14.10
C GLY A 196 -13.78 -16.59 14.51
N HIS A 197 -12.89 -15.64 14.81
CA HIS A 197 -13.24 -14.30 15.29
C HIS A 197 -13.14 -13.24 14.19
N LYS A 198 -14.16 -12.41 14.01
CA LYS A 198 -14.13 -11.27 13.05
C LYS A 198 -13.17 -10.19 13.58
N VAL A 199 -12.13 -9.87 12.81
CA VAL A 199 -11.07 -8.90 13.16
C VAL A 199 -11.19 -7.59 12.36
N LEU A 200 -11.98 -7.57 11.28
CA LEU A 200 -12.21 -6.38 10.46
C LEU A 200 -13.67 -5.97 10.51
N ASP A 201 -13.97 -4.82 11.13
CA ASP A 201 -15.35 -4.35 11.32
C ASP A 201 -15.99 -3.75 10.04
N ASP A 202 -15.17 -3.32 9.06
CA ASP A 202 -15.62 -2.45 7.95
C ASP A 202 -15.88 -3.16 6.60
N ILE A 203 -16.07 -4.48 6.56
CA ILE A 203 -16.50 -5.18 5.33
C ILE A 203 -17.99 -5.54 5.49
N GLU A 204 -18.86 -4.71 4.93
CA GLU A 204 -20.27 -5.06 4.75
C GLU A 204 -20.38 -6.23 3.76
N GLU A 205 -21.14 -7.25 4.16
CA GLU A 205 -21.40 -8.45 3.36
C GLU A 205 -22.32 -8.10 2.19
N ASP A 206 -21.84 -8.27 0.96
CA ASP A 206 -22.66 -8.21 -0.24
C ASP A 206 -23.58 -9.45 -0.25
N ARG A 207 -24.83 -9.27 0.21
CA ARG A 207 -25.86 -10.32 0.16
C ARG A 207 -26.55 -10.25 -1.20
N SER A 208 -26.29 -11.24 -2.05
CA SER A 208 -27.02 -11.43 -3.29
C SER A 208 -28.51 -11.71 -3.03
N GLU A 209 -29.35 -11.07 -3.83
CA GLU A 209 -30.80 -10.94 -3.76
C GLU A 209 -31.60 -12.25 -3.83
N GLY A 210 -32.79 -12.23 -3.22
CA GLY A 210 -33.82 -13.25 -3.45
C GLY A 210 -35.15 -13.00 -2.70
N SER A 211 -36.09 -12.35 -3.38
CA SER A 211 -37.56 -12.36 -3.20
C SER A 211 -38.24 -11.34 -2.27
N GLY A 212 -38.97 -10.39 -2.88
CA GLY A 212 -40.43 -10.36 -2.71
C GLY A 212 -41.09 -9.26 -1.85
N SER A 213 -41.41 -8.13 -2.51
CA SER A 213 -42.68 -7.39 -2.41
C SER A 213 -42.95 -6.30 -1.33
N SER A 214 -43.07 -5.08 -1.86
CA SER A 214 -44.13 -4.06 -1.70
C SER A 214 -44.07 -2.93 -0.65
N ASN A 215 -44.18 -1.72 -1.24
CA ASN A 215 -44.83 -0.47 -0.82
C ASN A 215 -44.16 0.53 0.13
N GLY A 216 -43.98 1.76 -0.40
CA GLY A 216 -44.18 2.99 0.38
C GLY A 216 -43.28 4.19 0.07
N GLY A 217 -43.66 4.99 -0.95
CA GLY A 217 -43.60 6.46 -1.08
C GLY A 217 -42.41 7.34 -0.58
N PRO A 218 -42.17 8.52 -1.19
CA PRO A 218 -40.87 9.19 -1.22
C PRO A 218 -40.66 10.25 -0.12
N ARG A 219 -39.39 10.49 0.28
CA ARG A 219 -38.97 11.69 1.00
C ARG A 219 -37.69 12.29 0.39
N SER A 220 -37.79 13.58 0.04
CA SER A 220 -36.79 14.41 -0.63
C SER A 220 -35.47 14.52 0.14
N PRO A 221 -34.31 14.67 -0.54
CA PRO A 221 -33.03 14.91 0.12
C PRO A 221 -32.82 16.40 0.42
N ALA A 222 -32.42 16.67 1.67
CA ALA A 222 -31.87 17.96 2.09
C ALA A 222 -30.44 18.12 1.58
N THR A 223 -30.10 19.35 1.23
CA THR A 223 -28.83 19.83 0.66
C THR A 223 -27.61 19.56 1.56
N PRO A 224 -26.45 19.13 1.01
CA PRO A 224 -25.21 19.11 1.77
C PRO A 224 -24.50 20.47 1.71
N LYS A 225 -24.10 20.94 2.90
CA LYS A 225 -23.27 22.12 3.13
C LYS A 225 -21.84 21.87 2.64
N THR A 226 -21.30 22.91 2.04
CA THR A 226 -19.98 23.10 1.43
C THR A 226 -18.80 22.76 2.35
N CYS A 227 -17.80 22.03 1.82
CA CYS A 227 -16.51 21.76 2.46
C CYS A 227 -15.52 22.94 2.29
N PRO A 228 -14.71 23.32 3.31
CA PRO A 228 -13.98 24.58 3.36
C PRO A 228 -12.53 24.56 2.79
N PHE A 229 -12.22 23.73 1.78
CA PHE A 229 -10.85 23.65 1.22
C PHE A 229 -10.76 23.79 -0.32
N SER A 230 -11.66 24.55 -0.95
CA SER A 230 -11.62 24.83 -2.39
C SER A 230 -10.71 26.00 -2.79
N GLY A 231 -9.49 26.08 -2.25
CA GLY A 231 -8.69 27.31 -2.30
C GLY A 231 -7.23 27.20 -2.75
N ILE A 232 -6.78 26.11 -3.36
CA ILE A 232 -5.39 25.99 -3.85
C ILE A 232 -5.40 25.80 -5.38
N PRO A 233 -4.97 26.79 -6.17
CA PRO A 233 -4.83 26.60 -7.61
C PRO A 233 -3.65 25.67 -7.92
N ILE A 234 -3.94 24.58 -8.63
CA ILE A 234 -2.94 23.71 -9.26
C ILE A 234 -2.34 24.50 -10.42
N ARG A 235 -1.03 24.79 -10.35
CA ARG A 235 -0.27 25.41 -11.44
C ARG A 235 -0.24 24.46 -12.63
N ALA A 236 -0.95 24.83 -13.70
CA ALA A 236 -0.95 24.12 -14.97
C ALA A 236 0.47 24.08 -15.58
N LYS A 237 0.76 22.96 -16.26
CA LYS A 237 1.98 22.73 -17.06
C LYS A 237 2.22 23.91 -18.00
N GLY A 238 3.38 24.55 -17.87
CA GLY A 238 3.84 25.55 -18.82
C GLY A 238 4.18 24.89 -20.16
N GLU A 239 3.58 25.43 -21.22
CA GLU A 239 3.91 25.15 -22.62
C GLU A 239 5.40 25.41 -22.87
N ALA A 240 6.07 24.45 -23.51
CA ALA A 240 7.43 24.62 -23.99
C ALA A 240 7.43 25.58 -25.19
N SER A 241 8.04 26.76 -25.02
CA SER A 241 8.39 27.65 -26.14
C SER A 241 9.69 27.18 -26.81
N PRO A 242 9.85 27.33 -28.14
CA PRO A 242 11.02 26.85 -28.86
C PRO A 242 12.26 27.72 -28.59
N PRO A 243 13.49 27.19 -28.77
CA PRO A 243 14.70 27.90 -28.40
C PRO A 243 15.01 29.03 -29.40
N LYS A 244 15.30 30.22 -28.85
CA LYS A 244 15.88 31.35 -29.60
C LYS A 244 17.34 31.05 -29.92
N ALA A 245 17.69 31.18 -31.21
CA ALA A 245 19.07 31.16 -31.70
C ALA A 245 19.88 32.30 -31.05
N GLY A 246 20.93 31.93 -30.31
CA GLY A 246 21.88 32.85 -29.68
C GLY A 246 23.27 32.68 -30.27
N LYS A 247 23.68 33.70 -31.03
CA LYS A 247 25.02 34.17 -31.41
C LYS A 247 26.23 33.26 -31.09
N GLN A 248 26.92 32.86 -32.17
CA GLN A 248 28.32 32.42 -32.20
C GLN A 248 29.24 33.42 -31.48
N SER A 249 30.14 32.89 -30.65
CA SER A 249 31.37 33.55 -30.19
C SER A 249 32.56 32.91 -30.91
N PRO A 250 33.63 33.65 -31.22
CA PRO A 250 34.63 33.24 -32.18
C PRO A 250 35.63 32.22 -31.61
N GLU A 251 36.11 31.37 -32.51
CA GLU A 251 37.12 30.33 -32.31
C GLU A 251 38.45 30.92 -31.84
N GLY A 252 39.05 30.25 -30.85
CA GLY A 252 40.40 30.51 -30.38
C GLY A 252 41.42 29.91 -31.34
N GLU A 253 42.32 30.78 -31.79
CA GLU A 253 43.45 30.55 -32.68
C GLU A 253 44.50 29.66 -32.00
N GLU A 254 44.78 28.48 -32.59
CA GLU A 254 45.96 27.66 -32.29
C GLU A 254 47.23 28.42 -32.71
N THR A 255 48.18 28.55 -31.79
CA THR A 255 49.56 28.94 -32.11
C THR A 255 50.47 27.71 -32.05
N PRO A 256 51.41 27.55 -32.99
CA PRO A 256 52.23 26.36 -33.07
C PRO A 256 53.47 26.46 -32.16
N VAL A 257 53.94 25.28 -31.80
CA VAL A 257 55.17 24.98 -31.07
C VAL A 257 56.42 25.53 -31.77
N ALA A 258 57.22 26.31 -31.03
CA ALA A 258 58.69 26.36 -31.09
C ALA A 258 59.24 26.98 -29.80
#